data_AF-A0AA34W9B0-F1
#
_entry.id   AF-A0AA34W9B0-F1
#
_cell.length_a   1.000
_cell.length_b   1.000
_cell.length_c   1.000
_cell.angle_alpha   90.00
_cell.angle_beta   90.00
_cell.angle_gamma   90.00
#
_symmetry.space_group_name_H-M   'P 1'
#
loop_
_entity.id
_entity.type
_entity.pdbx_description
1 polymer ?
#
loop_
_entity_poly.entity_id
_entity_poly.type
_entity_poly.pdbx_seq_one_letter_code
_entity_poly.pdbx_strand_id
1 'polypeptide(L)' 'MKRSDIEAMVQRYVEAEMAVLDGKSITFNGQQMSYENLSEIRKGRQEWERRLADSDRQSLGRPGYKLARFG' A
#
# COMPACT_ATOMS: atom_id res chain seq x y z
N MET A 1 -0.94 8.35 -9.21
CA MET A 1 -1.45 7.02 -8.84
C MET A 1 -2.79 7.22 -8.17
N LYS A 2 -3.88 6.60 -8.64
CA LYS A 2 -5.19 6.81 -8.02
C LYS A 2 -5.29 5.90 -6.79
N ARG A 3 -6.12 6.29 -5.82
CA ARG A 3 -6.37 5.52 -4.59
C ARG A 3 -6.73 4.06 -4.89
N SER A 4 -7.54 3.85 -5.93
CA SER A 4 -7.95 2.53 -6.42
C SER A 4 -6.79 1.64 -6.88
N ASP A 5 -5.72 2.21 -7.45
CA ASP A 5 -4.52 1.44 -7.83
C ASP A 5 -3.80 0.91 -6.58
N ILE A 6 -3.77 1.71 -5.51
CA ILE A 6 -3.11 1.34 -4.24
C ILE A 6 -3.94 0.28 -3.51
N GLU A 7 -5.26 0.42 -3.48
CA GLU A 7 -6.17 -0.58 -2.91
C GLU A 7 -6.06 -1.93 -3.64
N ALA A 8 -6.02 -1.92 -4.99
CA ALA A 8 -5.82 -3.14 -5.78
C ALA A 8 -4.46 -3.81 -5.50
N MET A 9 -3.42 -3.02 -5.24
CA MET A 9 -2.11 -3.52 -4.82
C MET A 9 -2.20 -4.18 -3.44
N VAL A 10 -2.79 -3.53 -2.44
CA VAL A 10 -2.95 -4.09 -1.09
C VAL A 10 -3.74 -5.40 -1.13
N GLN A 11 -4.82 -5.45 -1.92
CA GLN A 11 -5.62 -6.66 -2.07
C GLN A 11 -4.81 -7.83 -2.62
N ARG A 12 -3.98 -7.59 -3.64
CA ARG A 12 -3.06 -8.60 -4.18
C ARG A 12 -2.05 -9.07 -3.13
N TYR A 13 -1.56 -8.19 -2.25
CA TYR A 13 -0.68 -8.58 -1.13
C TYR A 13 -1.41 -9.43 -0.08
N VAL A 14 -2.72 -9.23 0.11
CA VAL A 14 -3.53 -10.05 1.02
C VAL A 14 -3.79 -11.45 0.44
N GLU A 15 -4.15 -11.53 -0.85
CA GLU A 15 -4.28 -12.82 -1.55
C GLU A 15 -2.96 -13.60 -1.58
N ALA A 16 -1.85 -12.90 -1.83
CA ALA A 16 -0.52 -13.46 -1.74
C ALA A 16 -0.24 -14.07 -0.36
N GLU A 17 -0.56 -13.35 0.72
CA GLU A 17 -0.34 -13.83 2.08
C GLU A 17 -1.19 -15.08 2.38
N MET A 18 -2.45 -15.11 1.93
CA MET A 18 -3.29 -16.31 2.08
C MET A 18 -2.76 -17.51 1.28
N ALA A 19 -2.35 -17.31 0.04
CA ALA A 19 -1.81 -18.37 -0.80
C ALA A 19 -0.49 -18.92 -0.25
N VAL A 20 0.39 -18.03 0.25
CA VAL A 20 1.62 -18.43 0.92
C VAL A 20 1.33 -19.19 2.21
N LEU A 21 0.37 -18.75 3.03
CA LEU A 21 -0.07 -19.47 4.22
C LEU A 21 -0.64 -20.88 3.90
N ASP A 22 -1.28 -21.03 2.75
CA ASP A 22 -1.77 -22.31 2.21
C ASP A 22 -0.63 -23.22 1.70
N GLY A 23 0.62 -22.75 1.73
CA GLY A 23 1.80 -23.48 1.25
C GLY A 23 2.06 -23.32 -0.25
N LYS A 24 1.37 -22.40 -0.94
CA LYS A 24 1.57 -22.13 -2.37
C LYS A 24 2.59 -21.00 -2.57
N SER A 25 3.53 -21.22 -3.48
CA SER A 25 4.44 -20.19 -3.95
C SER A 25 3.71 -19.29 -4.95
N ILE A 26 3.72 -17.97 -4.76
CA ILE A 26 3.05 -17.03 -5.65
C ILE A 26 4.05 -16.08 -6.29
N THR A 27 3.92 -15.84 -7.60
CA THR A 27 4.81 -14.91 -8.31
C THR A 27 4.26 -13.49 -8.21
N PHE A 28 4.84 -12.69 -7.32
CA PHE A 28 4.47 -11.30 -7.09
C PHE A 28 5.49 -10.36 -7.72
N ASN A 29 5.03 -9.44 -8.56
CA ASN A 29 5.89 -8.44 -9.21
C ASN A 29 7.10 -9.04 -9.98
N GLY A 30 6.93 -10.24 -10.54
CA GLY A 30 7.99 -10.98 -11.23
C GLY A 30 8.96 -11.74 -10.31
N GLN A 31 8.81 -11.61 -8.99
CA GLN A 31 9.56 -12.40 -8.00
C GLN A 31 8.69 -13.51 -7.42
N GLN A 32 9.26 -14.69 -7.23
CA GLN A 32 8.56 -15.79 -6.57
C GLN A 32 8.61 -15.57 -5.06
N MET A 33 7.44 -15.40 -4.45
CA MET A 33 7.29 -15.26 -3.00
C MET A 33 6.72 -16.54 -2.42
N SER A 34 7.39 -17.03 -1.38
CA SER A 34 7.08 -18.26 -0.63
C SER A 34 6.95 -17.95 0.85
N TYR A 35 6.75 -18.98 1.69
CA TYR A 35 6.61 -18.84 3.15
C TYR A 35 7.79 -18.10 3.80
N GLU A 36 8.99 -18.26 3.22
CA GLU A 36 10.21 -17.56 3.66
C GLU A 36 10.11 -16.04 3.49
N ASN A 37 9.30 -15.58 2.53
CA ASN A 37 9.06 -14.18 2.23
C ASN A 37 7.83 -13.62 2.98
N LEU A 38 7.16 -14.40 3.84
CA LEU A 38 5.96 -13.94 4.56
C LEU A 38 6.25 -12.68 5.40
N SER A 39 7.45 -12.61 5.98
CA SER A 39 7.93 -11.43 6.71
C SER A 39 8.11 -10.21 5.80
N GLU A 40 8.56 -10.40 4.55
CA GLU A 40 8.70 -9.34 3.56
C GLU A 40 7.34 -8.91 2.98
N ILE A 41 6.42 -9.84 2.75
CA ILE A 41 5.03 -9.55 2.34
C ILE A 41 4.34 -8.65 3.38
N ARG A 42 4.47 -8.99 4.67
CA ARG A 42 3.95 -8.17 5.77
C ARG A 42 4.57 -6.77 5.80
N LYS A 43 5.89 -6.68 5.64
CA LYS A 43 6.59 -5.38 5.58
C LYS A 43 6.14 -4.55 4.37
N GLY A 44 6.03 -5.18 3.20
CA GLY A 44 5.53 -4.55 1.98
C GLY A 44 4.11 -4.01 2.18
N ARG A 45 3.21 -4.79 2.81
CA ARG A 45 1.86 -4.34 3.12
C ARG A 45 1.87 -3.10 4.02
N GLN A 46 2.66 -3.11 5.10
CA GLN A 46 2.80 -1.93 5.98
C GLN A 46 3.36 -0.71 5.24
N GLU A 47 4.32 -0.90 4.33
CA GLU A 47 4.85 0.17 3.50
C GLU A 47 3.80 0.76 2.55
N TRP A 48 3.00 -0.10 1.93
CA TRP A 48 1.90 0.33 1.06
C TRP A 48 0.77 1.01 1.84
N GLU A 49 0.40 0.51 3.02
CA GLU A 49 -0.57 1.18 3.91
C GLU A 49 -0.05 2.54 4.36
N ARG A 50 1.24 2.64 4.70
CA ARG A 50 1.86 3.91 5.09
C ARG A 50 1.86 4.90 3.93
N ARG A 51 2.16 4.44 2.71
CA ARG A 51 2.06 5.25 1.48
C ARG A 51 0.62 5.65 1.14
N LEU A 52 -0.35 4.75 1.37
CA LEU A 52 -1.78 5.04 1.19
C LEU A 52 -2.21 6.13 2.18
N ALA A 53 -1.85 6.00 3.45
CA ALA A 53 -2.16 6.99 4.48
C ALA A 53 -1.50 8.34 4.20
N ASP A 54 -0.27 8.36 3.67
CA ASP A 54 0.40 9.60 3.26
C ASP A 54 -0.28 10.23 2.04
N SER A 55 -0.66 9.42 1.04
CA SER A 55 -1.40 9.88 -0.14
C SER A 55 -2.81 10.38 0.21
N ASP A 56 -3.48 9.72 1.15
CA ASP A 56 -4.79 10.14 1.68
C ASP A 56 -4.66 11.45 2.46
N ARG A 57 -3.64 11.60 3.31
CA ARG A 57 -3.33 12.87 3.98
C ARG A 57 -3.00 13.99 3.00
N GLN A 58 -2.27 13.73 1.91
CA GLN A 58 -2.03 14.71 0.87
C GLN A 58 -3.32 15.08 0.12
N SER A 59 -4.24 14.12 -0.05
CA SER A 59 -5.55 14.36 -0.67
C SER A 59 -6.52 15.11 0.24
N LEU A 60 -6.45 14.93 1.56
CA LEU A 60 -7.29 15.61 2.56
C LEU A 60 -6.68 16.93 3.09
N GLY A 61 -5.39 17.16 2.86
CA GLY A 61 -4.59 18.16 3.57
C GLY A 61 -3.93 19.20 2.68
N ARG A 62 -4.70 19.95 1.91
CA ARG A 62 -4.36 21.36 1.63
C ARG A 62 -5.42 22.25 2.29
N PRO A 63 -5.22 22.71 3.53
CA PRO A 63 -5.83 23.97 3.94
C PRO A 63 -5.27 25.02 2.99
N GLY A 64 -6.10 25.48 2.05
CA GLY A 64 -5.73 26.53 1.11
C GLY A 64 -5.07 27.68 1.88
N TYR A 65 -3.86 28.07 1.46
CA TYR A 65 -3.17 29.24 1.99
C TYR A 65 -4.18 30.39 2.10
N LYS A 66 -4.55 30.79 3.33
CA LYS A 66 -5.32 32.01 3.54
C LYS A 66 -4.40 33.17 3.20
N LEU A 67 -4.71 33.86 2.11
CA LEU A 67 -4.17 35.19 1.83
C LEU A 67 -4.59 36.10 3.00
N ALA A 68 -3.62 36.55 3.79
CA ALA A 68 -3.86 37.59 4.78
C ALA A 68 -4.21 38.88 4.03
N ARG A 69 -5.42 39.39 4.30
CA ARG A 69 -5.87 40.69 3.82
C ARG A 69 -5.50 41.71 4.89
N PHE A 70 -4.52 42.55 4.58
CA PHE A 70 -4.20 43.73 5.35
C PHE A 70 -5.19 44.82 4.92
N GLY A 71 -6.01 45.26 5.87
CA GLY A 71 -6.84 46.46 5.77
C GLY A 71 -6.19 47.62 6.49
#